data_AF-A0AA42XZQ7-F1
#
_entry.id   AF-A0AA42XZQ7-F1
#
_cell.length_a   1.000
_cell.length_b   1.000
_cell.length_c   1.000
_cell.angle_alpha   90.00
_cell.angle_beta   90.00
_cell.angle_gamma   90.00
#
_symmetry.space_group_name_H-M   'P 1'
#
loop_
_entity.id
_entity.type
_entity.pdbx_description
1 polymer ?
#
loop_
_entity_poly.entity_id
_entity_poly.type
_entity_poly.pdbx_seq_one_letter_code
_entity_poly.pdbx_strand_id
1 'polypeptide(L)'
;MARPAKKVALDQLVKVLDRVPIVSSVKNDLTELRALLYNRRPPRLAALGLPSSGRSSLLRALIERSAGEQAFHAEHGQWVHIEHVGAKVEWIELDVGDPKARSQWEAALDEGKPDLVLITVEPKSMEDAAAIIERCKSLLRSIPGTESSVRVFPLLTHADLIGRGPQDVESVRRELAANLRAASLRADPARAVSAISGHGLEGLSEAIVLALPEEARLEAARSLTRARQARIRIGNEIVQACTAVSVTVGVTPIPFSDMVVLGPLQAMMVSSLAYLSGRTWGRKTVAEWLASLGVVGGIGMGLRFSAQTIAKFVPGAGNAVSAGVAGAGTTAMGQSAIKYFLRD
;
A
#
# COMPACT_ATOMS: atom_id res chain seq x y z
N MET A 1 -26.24 6.65 -2.50
CA MET A 1 -24.87 6.09 -2.52
C MET A 1 -24.67 5.32 -3.82
N ALA A 2 -23.93 5.88 -4.79
CA ALA A 2 -23.59 5.16 -6.01
C ALA A 2 -22.54 4.09 -5.67
N ARG A 3 -22.81 2.81 -5.97
CA ARG A 3 -21.78 1.76 -5.89
C ARG A 3 -20.63 2.17 -6.82
N PRO A 4 -19.36 2.17 -6.36
CA PRO A 4 -18.25 2.59 -7.21
C PRO A 4 -18.17 1.67 -8.43
N ALA A 5 -18.14 2.25 -9.64
CA ALA A 5 -18.21 1.54 -10.92
C ALA A 5 -17.23 0.35 -11.05
N LYS A 6 -16.10 0.37 -10.32
CA LYS A 6 -15.14 -0.74 -10.25
C LYS A 6 -15.72 -2.00 -9.58
N LYS A 7 -16.46 -1.85 -8.47
CA LYS A 7 -17.09 -2.97 -7.74
C LYS A 7 -18.14 -3.67 -8.62
N VAL A 8 -18.80 -2.91 -9.48
CA VAL A 8 -19.81 -3.40 -10.45
C VAL A 8 -19.18 -4.31 -11.51
N ALA A 9 -17.98 -3.99 -12.02
CA ALA A 9 -17.34 -4.78 -13.07
C ALA A 9 -16.92 -6.18 -12.59
N LEU A 10 -16.31 -6.29 -11.41
CA LEU A 10 -15.94 -7.59 -10.84
C LEU A 10 -17.17 -8.39 -10.39
N ASP A 11 -18.15 -7.73 -9.77
CA ASP A 11 -19.41 -8.38 -9.37
C ASP A 11 -20.18 -8.92 -10.60
N GLN A 12 -20.08 -8.24 -11.76
CA GLN A 12 -20.64 -8.73 -13.02
C GLN A 12 -19.85 -9.94 -13.57
N LEU A 13 -18.51 -9.92 -13.51
CA LEU A 13 -17.68 -11.07 -13.88
C LEU A 13 -18.03 -12.31 -13.05
N VAL A 14 -18.11 -12.17 -11.73
CA VAL A 14 -18.46 -13.27 -10.82
C VAL A 14 -19.86 -13.82 -11.15
N LYS A 15 -20.85 -12.94 -11.42
CA LYS A 15 -22.19 -13.36 -11.83
C LYS A 15 -22.24 -14.09 -13.18
N VAL A 16 -21.39 -13.70 -14.13
CA VAL A 16 -21.27 -14.41 -15.41
C VAL A 16 -20.66 -15.79 -15.19
N LEU A 17 -19.63 -15.88 -14.33
CA LEU A 17 -19.05 -17.16 -13.93
C LEU A 17 -20.02 -18.06 -13.15
N ASP A 18 -20.95 -17.50 -12.37
CA ASP A 18 -21.97 -18.28 -11.66
C ASP A 18 -22.91 -19.04 -12.57
N ARG A 19 -23.04 -18.63 -13.83
CA ARG A 19 -23.88 -19.28 -14.84
C ARG A 19 -23.16 -20.38 -15.61
N VAL A 20 -21.86 -20.58 -15.38
CA VAL A 20 -21.04 -21.58 -16.10
C VAL A 20 -20.63 -22.70 -15.13
N PRO A 21 -21.01 -23.96 -15.36
CA PRO A 21 -20.85 -25.05 -14.38
C PRO A 21 -19.39 -25.55 -14.18
N ILE A 22 -18.41 -25.06 -14.96
CA ILE A 22 -17.05 -25.66 -15.05
C ILE A 22 -15.99 -24.89 -14.23
N VAL A 23 -16.36 -23.88 -13.42
CA VAL A 23 -15.42 -22.79 -13.11
C VAL A 23 -15.10 -22.53 -11.63
N SER A 24 -15.07 -23.56 -10.77
CA SER A 24 -14.69 -23.39 -9.35
C SER A 24 -13.28 -22.78 -9.16
N SER A 25 -12.32 -23.14 -10.00
CA SER A 25 -10.94 -22.59 -9.95
C SER A 25 -10.88 -21.10 -10.28
N VAL A 26 -11.47 -20.64 -11.39
CA VAL A 26 -11.48 -19.21 -11.74
C VAL A 26 -12.29 -18.40 -10.72
N LYS A 27 -13.35 -18.97 -10.12
CA LYS A 27 -14.07 -18.30 -9.03
C LYS A 27 -13.19 -18.09 -7.79
N ASN A 28 -12.37 -19.08 -7.43
CA ASN A 28 -11.41 -18.95 -6.34
C ASN A 28 -10.37 -17.88 -6.65
N ASP A 29 -9.75 -17.93 -7.83
CA ASP A 29 -8.75 -16.94 -8.26
C ASP A 29 -9.32 -15.50 -8.29
N LEU A 30 -10.57 -15.34 -8.75
CA LEU A 30 -11.26 -14.04 -8.75
C LEU A 30 -11.63 -13.56 -7.34
N THR A 31 -11.85 -14.48 -6.40
CA THR A 31 -12.14 -14.17 -5.00
C THR A 31 -10.88 -13.68 -4.29
N GLU A 32 -9.74 -14.33 -4.53
CA GLU A 32 -8.43 -13.87 -4.03
C GLU A 32 -8.07 -12.49 -4.60
N LEU A 33 -8.24 -12.31 -5.91
CA LEU A 33 -8.04 -11.02 -6.57
C LEU A 33 -8.98 -9.94 -6.02
N ARG A 34 -10.21 -10.33 -5.64
CA ARG A 34 -11.15 -9.42 -5.00
C ARG A 34 -10.65 -8.96 -3.64
N ALA A 35 -10.16 -9.88 -2.82
CA ALA A 35 -9.63 -9.56 -1.49
C ALA A 35 -8.48 -8.54 -1.61
N LEU A 36 -7.53 -8.80 -2.52
CA LEU A 36 -6.37 -7.93 -2.76
C LEU A 36 -6.76 -6.50 -3.18
N LEU A 37 -7.79 -6.35 -4.03
CA LEU A 37 -8.11 -5.06 -4.65
C LEU A 37 -9.24 -4.27 -3.99
N TYR A 38 -10.17 -4.94 -3.30
CA TYR A 38 -11.42 -4.34 -2.82
C TYR A 38 -11.53 -4.26 -1.30
N ASN A 39 -10.88 -5.14 -0.54
CA ASN A 39 -10.83 -5.03 0.92
C ASN A 39 -9.69 -4.11 1.36
N ARG A 40 -9.63 -2.91 0.76
CA ARG A 40 -8.61 -1.91 1.07
C ARG A 40 -9.13 -0.86 2.01
N ARG A 41 -8.30 -0.45 2.97
CA ARG A 41 -8.58 0.68 3.87
C ARG A 41 -7.34 1.55 4.05
N PRO A 42 -7.49 2.82 4.45
CA PRO A 42 -6.35 3.63 4.85
C PRO A 42 -5.57 2.96 6.00
N PRO A 43 -4.22 3.07 6.00
CA PRO A 43 -3.42 2.64 7.13
C PRO A 43 -3.70 3.51 8.35
N ARG A 44 -3.74 2.89 9.53
CA ARG A 44 -3.87 3.55 10.83
C ARG A 44 -2.51 3.68 11.48
N LEU A 45 -1.95 4.88 11.42
CA LEU A 45 -0.61 5.17 11.93
C LEU A 45 -0.71 6.06 13.17
N ALA A 46 -0.11 5.63 14.27
CA ALA A 46 -0.02 6.42 15.49
C ALA A 46 1.40 6.97 15.68
N ALA A 47 1.52 8.24 16.03
CA ALA A 47 2.80 8.90 16.29
C ALA A 47 2.87 9.43 17.73
N LEU A 48 3.77 8.84 18.51
CA LEU A 48 3.96 9.10 19.93
C LEU A 48 5.29 9.82 20.12
N GLY A 49 5.28 10.94 20.82
CA GLY A 49 6.48 11.70 21.14
C GLY A 49 6.17 12.97 21.91
N LEU A 50 7.20 13.70 22.31
CA LEU A 50 7.03 15.01 22.97
C LEU A 50 6.48 16.08 22.01
N PRO A 51 6.04 17.25 22.52
CA PRO A 51 5.74 18.39 21.66
C PRO A 51 6.93 18.73 20.79
N SER A 52 6.66 19.13 19.55
CA SER A 52 7.70 19.52 18.58
C SER A 52 8.68 18.42 18.19
N SER A 53 8.45 17.14 18.52
CA SER A 53 9.28 16.01 18.05
C SER A 53 9.18 15.70 16.54
N GLY A 54 8.53 16.56 15.76
CA GLY A 54 8.48 16.47 14.30
C GLY A 54 7.40 15.52 13.73
N ARG A 55 6.41 15.10 14.53
CA ARG A 55 5.35 14.15 14.12
C ARG A 55 4.53 14.64 12.92
N SER A 56 3.99 15.85 12.97
CA SER A 56 3.20 16.40 11.86
C SER A 56 4.06 16.68 10.63
N SER A 57 5.28 17.19 10.84
CA SER A 57 6.26 17.40 9.76
C SER A 57 6.65 16.07 9.09
N LEU A 58 6.76 14.99 9.86
CA LEU A 58 7.05 13.67 9.35
C LEU A 58 5.89 13.14 8.50
N LEU A 59 4.64 13.18 8.98
CA LEU A 59 3.48 12.75 8.19
C LEU A 59 3.46 13.48 6.85
N ARG A 60 3.60 14.81 6.91
CA ARG A 60 3.65 15.68 5.74
C ARG A 60 4.73 15.22 4.77
N ALA A 61 5.95 15.06 5.24
CA ALA A 61 7.06 14.63 4.39
C ALA A 61 6.85 13.21 3.82
N LEU A 62 6.10 12.34 4.48
CA LEU A 62 5.76 11.01 3.98
C LEU A 62 4.70 11.02 2.86
N ILE A 63 3.73 11.94 2.90
CA ILE A 63 2.55 11.93 2.00
C ILE A 63 2.54 13.04 0.94
N GLU A 64 3.27 14.14 1.14
CA GLU A 64 3.25 15.28 0.22
C GLU A 64 3.88 14.96 -1.14
N ARG A 65 3.18 15.40 -2.20
CA ARG A 65 3.59 15.24 -3.61
C ARG A 65 4.10 16.52 -4.26
N SER A 66 3.70 17.68 -3.75
CA SER A 66 4.13 19.01 -4.18
C SER A 66 4.22 19.92 -2.97
N ALA A 67 5.23 20.80 -2.93
CA ALA A 67 5.32 21.86 -1.94
C ALA A 67 4.28 22.95 -2.26
N GLY A 68 3.05 22.76 -1.80
CA GLY A 68 1.96 23.70 -2.07
C GLY A 68 0.64 23.29 -1.42
N GLU A 69 0.13 24.22 -0.63
CA GLU A 69 -1.21 24.30 0.00
C GLU A 69 -1.45 23.59 1.35
N GLN A 70 -1.88 24.46 2.28
CA GLN A 70 -2.47 24.26 3.61
C GLN A 70 -1.80 23.29 4.59
N ALA A 71 -1.37 23.86 5.72
CA ALA A 71 -0.90 23.08 6.86
C ALA A 71 -2.03 22.16 7.35
N PHE A 72 -1.82 20.85 7.21
CA PHE A 72 -2.59 19.89 7.99
C PHE A 72 -2.21 20.09 9.47
N HIS A 73 -3.23 20.30 10.31
CA HIS A 73 -3.10 20.24 11.76
C HIS A 73 -3.74 18.93 12.21
N ALA A 74 -2.94 17.97 12.68
CA ALA A 74 -3.50 16.82 13.37
C ALA A 74 -4.09 17.31 14.69
N GLU A 75 -5.35 17.02 14.94
CA GLU A 75 -5.89 17.11 16.29
C GLU A 75 -5.16 16.08 17.16
N HIS A 76 -4.67 16.53 18.32
CA HIS A 76 -3.89 15.70 19.22
C HIS A 76 -4.83 14.78 20.00
N GLY A 77 -4.45 13.51 20.12
CA GLY A 77 -5.15 12.53 20.96
C GLY A 77 -6.42 11.93 20.38
N GLN A 78 -6.73 12.16 19.10
CA GLN A 78 -7.85 11.53 18.38
C GLN A 78 -7.43 11.10 16.97
N TRP A 79 -8.18 10.18 16.37
CA TRP A 79 -7.97 9.79 14.98
C TRP A 79 -8.40 10.89 14.02
N VAL A 80 -7.52 11.23 13.09
CA VAL A 80 -7.80 12.18 12.02
C VAL A 80 -7.69 11.48 10.67
N HIS A 81 -8.77 11.56 9.88
CA HIS A 81 -8.75 11.11 8.49
C HIS A 81 -8.03 12.14 7.61
N ILE A 82 -6.86 11.77 7.10
CA ILE A 82 -6.05 12.62 6.23
C ILE A 82 -6.27 12.22 4.78
N GLU A 83 -6.78 13.15 3.98
CA GLU A 83 -6.83 13.04 2.51
C GLU A 83 -6.09 14.20 1.86
N HIS A 84 -4.98 13.91 1.16
CA HIS A 84 -4.16 14.93 0.50
C HIS A 84 -3.64 14.44 -0.85
N VAL A 85 -4.04 15.09 -1.94
CA VAL A 85 -3.61 14.77 -3.33
C VAL A 85 -3.66 13.25 -3.61
N GLY A 86 -4.74 12.61 -3.16
CA GLY A 86 -5.00 11.19 -3.35
C GLY A 86 -4.27 10.22 -2.42
N ALA A 87 -3.47 10.71 -1.47
CA ALA A 87 -3.04 9.97 -0.28
C ALA A 87 -4.17 9.92 0.74
N LYS A 88 -4.36 8.77 1.40
CA LYS A 88 -5.34 8.54 2.47
C LYS A 88 -4.67 7.82 3.64
N VAL A 89 -4.72 8.40 4.82
CA VAL A 89 -4.12 7.85 6.05
C VAL A 89 -5.03 8.18 7.24
N GLU A 90 -5.26 7.23 8.14
CA GLU A 90 -5.78 7.55 9.47
C GLU A 90 -4.57 7.83 10.38
N TRP A 91 -4.52 9.01 10.97
CA TRP A 91 -3.36 9.49 11.71
C TRP A 91 -3.77 9.95 13.11
N ILE A 92 -2.97 9.61 14.11
CA ILE A 92 -3.09 10.16 15.47
C ILE A 92 -1.73 10.64 15.96
N GLU A 93 -1.69 11.84 16.53
CA GLU A 93 -0.53 12.35 17.27
C GLU A 93 -0.82 12.37 18.76
N LEU A 94 0.03 11.71 19.54
CA LEU A 94 -0.10 11.67 20.98
C LEU A 94 1.12 12.29 21.66
N ASP A 95 0.90 13.41 22.36
CA ASP A 95 1.92 13.98 23.23
C ASP A 95 2.07 13.10 24.47
N VAL A 96 3.19 12.39 24.59
CA VAL A 96 3.42 11.48 25.73
C VAL A 96 3.77 12.21 27.02
N GLY A 97 4.07 13.52 26.95
CA GLY A 97 4.27 14.39 28.10
C GLY A 97 2.97 14.91 28.73
N ASP A 98 1.85 14.89 27.99
CA ASP A 98 0.55 15.35 28.47
C ASP A 98 0.00 14.42 29.58
N PRO A 99 -0.40 14.93 30.75
CA PRO A 99 -1.10 14.14 31.77
C PRO A 99 -2.33 13.38 31.25
N LYS A 100 -2.98 13.87 30.18
CA LYS A 100 -4.16 13.26 29.53
C LYS A 100 -3.80 12.23 28.46
N ALA A 101 -2.52 12.02 28.15
CA ALA A 101 -2.09 11.13 27.07
C ALA A 101 -2.68 9.72 27.19
N ARG A 102 -2.76 9.17 28.41
CA ARG A 102 -3.32 7.83 28.62
C ARG A 102 -4.82 7.76 28.28
N SER A 103 -5.61 8.71 28.78
CA SER A 103 -7.05 8.76 28.49
C SER A 103 -7.34 9.02 27.02
N GLN A 104 -6.54 9.87 26.35
CA GLN A 104 -6.65 10.11 24.92
C GLN A 104 -6.30 8.86 24.11
N TRP A 105 -5.24 8.15 24.51
CA TRP A 105 -4.84 6.90 23.87
C TRP A 105 -5.89 5.80 24.02
N GLU A 106 -6.45 5.63 25.22
CA GLU A 106 -7.50 4.65 25.48
C GLU A 106 -8.77 4.96 24.65
N ALA A 107 -9.20 6.22 24.60
CA ALA A 107 -10.31 6.64 23.75
C ALA A 107 -10.05 6.38 22.25
N ALA A 108 -8.84 6.66 21.77
CA ALA A 108 -8.46 6.38 20.38
C ALA A 108 -8.43 4.87 20.07
N LEU A 109 -8.03 4.03 21.03
CA LEU A 109 -8.03 2.57 20.87
C LEU A 109 -9.44 1.98 20.80
N ASP A 110 -10.42 2.60 21.47
CA ASP A 110 -11.84 2.21 21.40
C ASP A 110 -12.41 2.45 20.00
N GLU A 111 -11.97 3.51 19.31
CA GLU A 111 -12.35 3.79 17.91
C GLU A 111 -11.63 2.88 16.92
N GLY A 112 -10.36 2.56 17.19
CA GLY A 112 -9.58 1.75 16.27
C GLY A 112 -8.14 1.49 16.72
N LYS A 113 -7.71 0.24 16.56
CA LYS A 113 -6.32 -0.14 16.79
C LYS A 113 -5.40 0.44 15.69
N PRO A 114 -4.20 0.91 16.05
CA PRO A 114 -3.18 1.27 15.07
C PRO A 114 -2.64 0.02 14.36
N ASP A 115 -2.30 0.17 13.09
CA ASP A 115 -1.57 -0.83 12.33
C ASP A 115 -0.07 -0.77 12.61
N LEU A 116 0.42 0.44 12.91
CA LEU A 116 1.82 0.71 13.17
C LEU A 116 1.96 1.93 14.09
N VAL A 117 2.91 1.87 15.01
CA VAL A 117 3.23 2.94 15.94
C VAL A 117 4.61 3.52 15.63
N LEU A 118 4.70 4.82 15.44
CA LEU A 118 5.92 5.60 15.33
C LEU A 118 6.23 6.20 16.71
N ILE A 119 7.44 5.96 17.23
CA ILE A 119 7.94 6.68 18.41
C ILE A 119 8.94 7.70 17.92
N THR A 120 8.70 8.98 18.15
CA THR A 120 9.57 10.07 17.70
C THR A 120 10.35 10.67 18.87
N VAL A 121 11.67 10.64 18.76
CA VAL A 121 12.61 11.32 19.66
C VAL A 121 13.46 12.25 18.81
N GLU A 122 13.61 13.49 19.25
CA GLU A 122 14.47 14.48 18.56
C GLU A 122 15.79 14.68 19.31
N PRO A 123 16.84 15.22 18.67
CA PRO A 123 18.18 15.24 19.23
C PRO A 123 18.26 16.00 20.56
N LYS A 124 17.55 17.14 20.67
CA LYS A 124 17.51 17.94 21.90
C LYS A 124 16.82 17.25 23.08
N SER A 125 16.07 16.19 22.83
CA SER A 125 15.34 15.42 23.86
C SER A 125 16.01 14.08 24.16
N MET A 126 17.25 13.87 23.68
CA MET A 126 17.98 12.61 23.89
C MET A 126 18.32 12.35 25.35
N GLU A 127 18.57 13.40 26.15
CA GLU A 127 18.78 13.27 27.59
C GLU A 127 17.56 12.63 28.29
N ASP A 128 16.35 12.92 27.80
CA ASP A 128 15.09 12.38 28.31
C ASP A 128 14.61 11.11 27.57
N ALA A 129 15.39 10.57 26.63
CA ALA A 129 14.95 9.49 25.74
C ALA A 129 14.44 8.27 26.51
N ALA A 130 15.12 7.87 27.59
CA ALA A 130 14.71 6.74 28.43
C ALA A 130 13.30 6.95 29.03
N ALA A 131 13.03 8.15 29.56
CA ALA A 131 11.73 8.48 30.13
C ALA A 131 10.61 8.53 29.07
N ILE A 132 10.91 9.09 27.89
CA ILE A 132 9.99 9.11 26.75
C ILE A 132 9.65 7.67 26.33
N ILE A 133 10.66 6.81 26.19
CA ILE A 133 10.48 5.41 25.78
C ILE A 133 9.65 4.62 26.80
N GLU A 134 9.90 4.79 28.11
CA GLU A 134 9.09 4.11 29.13
C GLU A 134 7.63 4.58 29.13
N ARG A 135 7.36 5.87 28.89
CA ARG A 135 5.99 6.38 28.70
C ARG A 135 5.32 5.75 27.47
N CYS A 136 6.00 5.74 26.32
CA CYS A 136 5.49 5.07 25.11
C CYS A 136 5.21 3.58 25.37
N LYS A 137 6.16 2.88 26.01
CA LYS A 137 6.02 1.46 26.36
C LYS A 137 4.83 1.20 27.27
N SER A 138 4.57 2.08 28.24
CA SER A 138 3.38 2.00 29.10
C SER A 138 2.08 2.12 28.28
N LEU A 139 2.01 3.04 27.32
CA LEU A 139 0.84 3.22 26.46
C LEU A 139 0.61 2.04 25.52
N LEU A 140 1.69 1.48 24.96
CA LEU A 140 1.63 0.31 24.08
C LEU A 140 1.03 -0.93 24.75
N ARG A 141 1.14 -1.06 26.09
CA ARG A 141 0.52 -2.17 26.85
C ARG A 141 -1.02 -2.14 26.82
N SER A 142 -1.63 -0.99 26.53
CA SER A 142 -3.09 -0.86 26.45
C SER A 142 -3.66 -1.37 25.12
N ILE A 143 -2.84 -1.68 24.12
CA ILE A 143 -3.32 -2.16 22.81
C ILE A 143 -3.91 -3.58 22.98
N PRO A 144 -5.19 -3.82 22.65
CA PRO A 144 -5.81 -5.13 22.86
C PRO A 144 -5.36 -6.19 21.83
N GLY A 145 -5.15 -7.44 22.26
CA GLY A 145 -4.95 -8.62 21.39
C GLY A 145 -3.48 -9.08 21.23
N THR A 146 -3.23 -10.38 21.38
CA THR A 146 -1.90 -10.98 21.65
C THR A 146 -1.34 -11.90 20.56
N GLU A 147 -1.90 -11.99 19.35
CA GLU A 147 -1.35 -12.91 18.32
C GLU A 147 -0.33 -12.26 17.37
N SER A 148 -0.31 -10.93 17.26
CA SER A 148 0.77 -10.18 16.61
C SER A 148 0.86 -8.79 17.22
N SER A 149 1.92 -8.53 17.97
CA SER A 149 2.17 -7.20 18.54
C SER A 149 2.25 -6.17 17.42
N VAL A 150 1.51 -5.06 17.56
CA VAL A 150 1.63 -3.92 16.64
C VAL A 150 3.10 -3.54 16.49
N ARG A 151 3.53 -3.32 15.24
CA ARG A 151 4.93 -2.96 14.98
C ARG A 151 5.21 -1.54 15.45
N VAL A 152 6.35 -1.36 16.10
CA VAL A 152 6.80 -0.10 16.68
C VAL A 152 8.06 0.34 15.96
N PHE A 153 8.04 1.51 15.35
CA PHE A 153 9.17 2.10 14.62
C PHE A 153 9.72 3.28 15.42
N PRO A 154 10.90 3.14 16.04
CA PRO A 154 11.56 4.25 16.72
C PRO A 154 12.29 5.13 15.71
N LEU A 155 12.03 6.42 15.78
CA LEU A 155 12.54 7.42 14.86
C LEU A 155 13.30 8.49 15.64
N LEU A 156 14.56 8.68 15.26
CA LEU A 156 15.33 9.87 15.56
C LEU A 156 14.96 10.92 14.50
N THR A 157 14.02 11.81 14.84
CA THR A 157 13.58 12.89 13.94
C THR A 157 14.59 14.03 13.95
N HIS A 158 14.40 15.02 13.06
CA HIS A 158 15.30 16.18 12.95
C HIS A 158 16.78 15.81 12.78
N ALA A 159 17.06 14.72 12.06
CA ALA A 159 18.43 14.24 11.86
C ALA A 159 19.35 15.26 11.16
N ASP A 160 18.76 16.22 10.43
CA ASP A 160 19.45 17.35 9.81
C ASP A 160 20.06 18.34 10.82
N LEU A 161 19.62 18.31 12.08
CA LEU A 161 20.17 19.15 13.15
C LEU A 161 21.35 18.50 13.88
N ILE A 162 21.74 17.27 13.52
CA ILE A 162 22.77 16.50 14.23
C ILE A 162 24.13 16.68 13.55
N GLY A 163 25.05 17.32 14.26
CA GLY A 163 26.47 17.35 13.90
C GLY A 163 26.75 17.92 12.51
N ARG A 164 27.85 17.47 11.89
CA ARG A 164 28.29 17.93 10.56
C ARG A 164 28.31 16.81 9.52
N GLY A 165 28.03 15.57 9.89
CA GLY A 165 28.05 14.46 8.93
C GLY A 165 27.36 13.17 9.39
N PRO A 166 27.30 12.15 8.52
CA PRO A 166 26.54 10.92 8.75
C PRO A 166 26.97 10.12 9.99
N GLN A 167 28.23 10.24 10.39
CA GLN A 167 28.75 9.54 11.58
C GLN A 167 28.14 10.08 12.88
N ASP A 168 27.87 11.39 12.95
CA ASP A 168 27.26 12.02 14.11
C ASP A 168 25.81 11.56 14.27
N VAL A 169 25.06 11.56 13.16
CA VAL A 169 23.69 11.02 13.09
C VAL A 169 23.65 9.57 13.54
N GLU A 170 24.58 8.74 13.04
CA GLU A 170 24.66 7.32 13.40
C GLU A 170 25.05 7.10 14.87
N SER A 171 25.84 8.00 15.47
CA SER A 171 26.15 7.97 16.89
C SER A 171 24.90 8.17 17.75
N VAL A 172 24.14 9.24 17.49
CA VAL A 172 22.90 9.54 18.23
C VAL A 172 21.83 8.47 17.98
N ARG A 173 21.72 7.93 16.76
CA ARG A 173 20.82 6.82 16.46
C ARG A 173 21.17 5.56 17.26
N ARG A 174 22.47 5.25 17.43
CA ARG A 174 22.93 4.12 18.26
C ARG A 174 22.64 4.32 19.74
N GLU A 175 22.72 5.56 20.22
CA GLU A 175 22.31 5.93 21.58
C GLU A 175 20.81 5.73 21.79
N LEU A 176 19.96 6.16 20.86
CA LEU A 176 18.53 5.88 20.89
C LEU A 176 18.26 4.36 20.91
N ALA A 177 18.99 3.60 20.08
CA ALA A 177 18.90 2.14 20.06
C ALA A 177 19.34 1.50 21.40
N ALA A 178 20.31 2.09 22.11
CA ALA A 178 20.72 1.62 23.44
C ALA A 178 19.62 1.87 24.48
N ASN A 179 19.00 3.05 24.48
CA ASN A 179 17.87 3.37 25.35
C ASN A 179 16.68 2.43 25.14
N LEU A 180 16.35 2.12 23.88
CA LEU A 180 15.28 1.16 23.54
C LEU A 180 15.56 -0.25 24.09
N ARG A 181 16.82 -0.71 23.99
CA ARG A 181 17.26 -1.99 24.57
C ARG A 181 17.20 -1.99 26.09
N ALA A 182 17.68 -0.92 26.73
CA ALA A 182 17.63 -0.78 28.19
C ALA A 182 16.18 -0.80 28.71
N ALA A 183 15.27 -0.15 28.00
CA ALA A 183 13.83 -0.18 28.28
C ALA A 183 13.17 -1.53 27.95
N SER A 184 13.87 -2.50 27.33
CA SER A 184 13.29 -3.76 26.87
C SER A 184 12.03 -3.57 26.01
N LEU A 185 12.00 -2.48 25.21
CA LEU A 185 10.89 -2.22 24.30
C LEU A 185 11.08 -3.04 23.01
N ARG A 186 10.14 -3.94 22.72
CA ARG A 186 10.12 -4.68 21.45
C ARG A 186 9.75 -3.72 20.31
N ALA A 187 10.74 -3.30 19.55
CA ALA A 187 10.60 -2.38 18.44
C ALA A 187 11.55 -2.72 17.29
N ASP A 188 11.28 -2.17 16.12
CA ASP A 188 12.19 -2.18 14.99
C ASP A 188 13.49 -1.43 15.28
N PRO A 189 14.57 -1.69 14.53
CA PRO A 189 15.79 -0.89 14.62
C PRO A 189 15.50 0.60 14.47
N ALA A 190 16.04 1.41 15.38
CA ALA A 190 15.89 2.86 15.34
C ALA A 190 16.39 3.44 14.00
N ARG A 191 15.67 4.41 13.45
CA ARG A 191 15.99 5.06 12.17
C ARG A 191 16.15 6.55 12.36
N ALA A 192 17.16 7.15 11.74
CA ALA A 192 17.28 8.60 11.66
C ALA A 192 16.49 9.10 10.45
N VAL A 193 15.68 10.14 10.65
CA VAL A 193 14.88 10.76 9.60
C VAL A 193 14.86 12.27 9.71
N SER A 194 14.69 12.94 8.57
CA SER A 194 14.53 14.38 8.49
C SER A 194 13.40 14.70 7.52
N ALA A 195 12.38 15.40 8.02
CA ALA A 195 11.29 15.91 7.19
C ALA A 195 11.77 17.02 6.24
N ILE A 196 12.83 17.75 6.63
CA ILE A 196 13.37 18.89 5.88
C ILE A 196 14.30 18.42 4.77
N SER A 197 15.34 17.65 5.11
CA SER A 197 16.33 17.18 4.12
C SER A 197 15.87 15.95 3.33
N GLY A 198 14.82 15.26 3.80
CA GLY A 198 14.36 14.00 3.24
C GLY A 198 15.19 12.78 3.65
N HIS A 199 16.23 12.96 4.48
CA HIS A 199 17.07 11.87 4.98
C HIS A 199 16.22 10.75 5.59
N GLY A 200 16.51 9.50 5.20
CA GLY A 200 15.88 8.29 5.75
C GLY A 200 14.41 8.05 5.37
N LEU A 201 13.72 9.01 4.72
CA LEU A 201 12.28 8.92 4.46
C LEU A 201 11.91 7.86 3.42
N GLU A 202 12.77 7.58 2.44
CA GLU A 202 12.55 6.49 1.48
C GLU A 202 12.55 5.15 2.18
N GLY A 203 13.63 4.82 2.89
CA GLY A 203 13.71 3.58 3.67
C GLY A 203 12.62 3.45 4.73
N LEU A 204 12.20 4.55 5.35
CA LEU A 204 11.05 4.56 6.27
C LEU A 204 9.74 4.23 5.54
N SER A 205 9.46 4.87 4.41
CA SER A 205 8.24 4.65 3.62
C SER A 205 8.12 3.19 3.19
N GLU A 206 9.21 2.61 2.67
CA GLU A 206 9.27 1.19 2.29
C GLU A 206 8.98 0.26 3.47
N ALA A 207 9.60 0.54 4.61
CA ALA A 207 9.42 -0.29 5.80
C ALA A 207 8.03 -0.19 6.39
N ILE A 208 7.39 1.00 6.35
CA ILE A 208 6.00 1.16 6.79
C ILE A 208 5.12 0.26 5.94
N VAL A 209 5.19 0.31 4.62
CA VAL A 209 4.34 -0.54 3.76
C VAL A 209 4.54 -2.02 4.05
N LEU A 210 5.78 -2.47 4.25
CA LEU A 210 6.08 -3.88 4.54
C LEU A 210 5.62 -4.34 5.94
N ALA A 211 5.44 -3.41 6.88
CA ALA A 211 5.01 -3.70 8.24
C ALA A 211 3.49 -3.71 8.41
N LEU A 212 2.75 -3.15 7.45
CA LEU A 212 1.29 -3.01 7.52
C LEU A 212 0.55 -4.30 7.15
N PRO A 213 -0.67 -4.49 7.68
CA PRO A 213 -1.53 -5.61 7.31
C PRO A 213 -1.98 -5.49 5.86
N GLU A 214 -2.35 -6.63 5.25
CA GLU A 214 -2.59 -6.75 3.82
C GLU A 214 -3.61 -5.74 3.28
N GLU A 215 -4.67 -5.49 4.03
CA GLU A 215 -5.77 -4.58 3.69
C GLU A 215 -5.32 -3.11 3.63
N ALA A 216 -4.23 -2.76 4.31
CA ALA A 216 -3.69 -1.40 4.39
C ALA A 216 -2.51 -1.16 3.42
N ARG A 217 -1.80 -2.22 2.99
CA ARG A 217 -0.57 -2.11 2.18
C ARG A 217 -0.76 -1.33 0.89
N LEU A 218 -1.86 -1.56 0.17
CA LEU A 218 -2.10 -0.91 -1.12
C LEU A 218 -2.33 0.60 -0.97
N GLU A 219 -3.22 1.01 -0.06
CA GLU A 219 -3.46 2.44 0.21
C GLU A 219 -2.23 3.10 0.84
N ALA A 220 -1.46 2.39 1.66
CA ALA A 220 -0.19 2.90 2.18
C ALA A 220 0.85 3.12 1.08
N ALA A 221 1.07 2.16 0.19
CA ALA A 221 2.00 2.30 -0.92
C ALA A 221 1.60 3.42 -1.90
N ARG A 222 0.29 3.59 -2.10
CA ARG A 222 -0.27 4.72 -2.84
C ARG A 222 -0.06 6.04 -2.11
N SER A 223 -0.20 6.08 -0.79
CA SER A 223 -0.17 7.32 -0.02
C SER A 223 1.25 7.80 0.29
N LEU A 224 2.16 6.88 0.59
CA LEU A 224 3.55 7.17 0.93
C LEU A 224 4.36 7.43 -0.34
N THR A 225 4.72 8.68 -0.59
CA THR A 225 5.26 9.11 -1.89
C THR A 225 6.59 8.47 -2.24
N ARG A 226 7.40 8.16 -1.22
CA ARG A 226 8.74 7.58 -1.36
C ARG A 226 8.77 6.04 -1.34
N ALA A 227 7.63 5.35 -1.19
CA ALA A 227 7.56 3.88 -1.19
C ALA A 227 7.56 3.28 -2.63
N ARG A 228 8.56 3.61 -3.45
CA ARG A 228 8.62 3.20 -4.87
C ARG A 228 8.73 1.68 -5.04
N GLN A 229 9.59 1.03 -4.28
CA GLN A 229 9.81 -0.42 -4.37
C GLN A 229 8.58 -1.20 -3.89
N ALA A 230 7.95 -0.77 -2.81
CA ALA A 230 6.71 -1.37 -2.33
C ALA A 230 5.57 -1.21 -3.34
N ARG A 231 5.43 -0.04 -3.99
CA ARG A 231 4.47 0.13 -5.09
C ARG A 231 4.74 -0.84 -6.24
N ILE A 232 6.00 -1.00 -6.66
CA ILE A 232 6.36 -1.93 -7.74
C ILE A 232 6.07 -3.38 -7.33
N ARG A 233 6.36 -3.75 -6.08
CA ARG A 233 6.10 -5.09 -5.54
C ARG A 233 4.61 -5.42 -5.53
N ILE A 234 3.79 -4.55 -4.96
CA ILE A 234 2.32 -4.70 -4.96
C ILE A 234 1.79 -4.71 -6.40
N GLY A 235 2.34 -3.87 -7.28
CA GLY A 235 2.02 -3.91 -8.71
C GLY A 235 2.29 -5.28 -9.35
N ASN A 236 3.44 -5.89 -9.05
CA ASN A 236 3.78 -7.23 -9.51
C ASN A 236 2.84 -8.29 -8.95
N GLU A 237 2.45 -8.21 -7.67
CA GLU A 237 1.47 -9.11 -7.05
C GLU A 237 0.11 -9.05 -7.78
N ILE A 238 -0.36 -7.84 -8.12
CA ILE A 238 -1.58 -7.65 -8.93
C ILE A 238 -1.45 -8.30 -10.31
N VAL A 239 -0.31 -8.10 -10.99
CA VAL A 239 -0.05 -8.67 -12.32
C VAL A 239 0.02 -10.19 -12.27
N GLN A 240 0.65 -10.75 -11.24
CA GLN A 240 0.75 -12.20 -11.03
C GLN A 240 -0.64 -12.81 -10.80
N ALA A 241 -1.45 -12.22 -9.91
CA ALA A 241 -2.82 -12.68 -9.66
C ALA A 241 -3.68 -12.64 -10.94
N CYS A 242 -3.62 -11.55 -11.72
CA CYS A 242 -4.34 -11.46 -12.99
C CYS A 242 -3.80 -12.45 -14.04
N THR A 243 -2.49 -12.72 -14.04
CA THR A 243 -1.87 -13.70 -14.93
C THR A 243 -2.34 -15.11 -14.60
N ALA A 244 -2.42 -15.47 -13.30
CA ALA A 244 -2.93 -16.76 -12.86
C ALA A 244 -4.38 -16.97 -13.35
N VAL A 245 -5.27 -16.01 -13.10
CA VAL A 245 -6.65 -16.03 -13.63
C VAL A 245 -6.65 -16.18 -15.16
N SER A 246 -5.76 -15.47 -15.86
CA SER A 246 -5.68 -15.52 -17.33
C SER A 246 -5.27 -16.90 -17.84
N VAL A 247 -4.31 -17.56 -17.18
CA VAL A 247 -3.88 -18.92 -17.48
C VAL A 247 -5.02 -19.90 -17.25
N THR A 248 -5.74 -19.78 -16.13
CA THR A 248 -6.90 -20.63 -15.81
C THR A 248 -8.01 -20.50 -16.87
N VAL A 249 -8.29 -19.28 -17.33
CA VAL A 249 -9.24 -19.04 -18.44
C VAL A 249 -8.72 -19.61 -19.78
N GLY A 250 -7.40 -19.56 -20.03
CA GLY A 250 -6.79 -20.10 -21.24
C GLY A 250 -6.81 -21.63 -21.34
N VAL A 251 -6.64 -22.34 -20.22
CA VAL A 251 -6.73 -23.82 -20.19
C VAL A 251 -8.16 -24.35 -20.17
N THR A 252 -9.13 -23.54 -19.74
CA THR A 252 -10.53 -23.96 -19.71
C THR A 252 -11.14 -23.88 -21.13
N PRO A 253 -11.75 -24.97 -21.64
CA PRO A 253 -12.31 -25.02 -22.99
C PRO A 253 -13.66 -24.29 -23.05
N ILE A 254 -13.66 -22.99 -22.76
CA ILE A 254 -14.85 -22.13 -22.84
C ILE A 254 -14.70 -21.23 -24.08
N PRO A 255 -15.39 -21.52 -25.19
CA PRO A 255 -15.36 -20.67 -26.37
C PRO A 255 -15.93 -19.28 -26.04
N PHE A 256 -15.33 -18.23 -26.61
CA PHE A 256 -15.70 -16.82 -26.39
C PHE A 256 -15.52 -16.25 -24.96
N SER A 257 -15.14 -17.07 -23.96
CA SER A 257 -14.91 -16.63 -22.57
C SER A 257 -13.71 -15.68 -22.44
N ASP A 258 -12.71 -15.84 -23.30
CA ASP A 258 -11.50 -15.04 -23.32
C ASP A 258 -11.83 -13.54 -23.46
N MET A 259 -12.81 -13.19 -24.30
CA MET A 259 -13.21 -11.78 -24.51
C MET A 259 -14.01 -11.19 -23.34
N VAL A 260 -14.89 -12.00 -22.75
CA VAL A 260 -15.79 -11.54 -21.67
C VAL A 260 -15.08 -11.45 -20.32
N VAL A 261 -14.05 -12.29 -20.11
CA VAL A 261 -13.32 -12.36 -18.83
C VAL A 261 -11.97 -11.64 -18.91
N LEU A 262 -11.12 -11.92 -19.91
CA LEU A 262 -9.74 -11.39 -19.95
C LEU A 262 -9.70 -9.88 -20.22
N GLY A 263 -10.58 -9.36 -21.07
CA GLY A 263 -10.66 -7.92 -21.35
C GLY A 263 -10.93 -7.09 -20.09
N PRO A 264 -12.03 -7.35 -19.37
CA PRO A 264 -12.31 -6.68 -18.10
C PRO A 264 -11.25 -6.91 -17.02
N LEU A 265 -10.69 -8.13 -16.92
CA LEU A 265 -9.60 -8.44 -15.98
C LEU A 265 -8.36 -7.57 -16.25
N GLN A 266 -7.93 -7.47 -17.50
CA GLN A 266 -6.79 -6.66 -17.92
C GLN A 266 -7.05 -5.15 -17.75
N ALA A 267 -8.24 -4.67 -18.09
CA ALA A 267 -8.64 -3.28 -17.83
C ALA A 267 -8.63 -2.93 -16.34
N MET A 268 -9.08 -3.86 -15.49
CA MET A 268 -9.06 -3.72 -14.05
C MET A 268 -7.63 -3.76 -13.49
N MET A 269 -6.77 -4.66 -13.96
CA MET A 269 -5.34 -4.72 -13.62
C MET A 269 -4.67 -3.35 -13.88
N VAL A 270 -4.81 -2.83 -15.10
CA VAL A 270 -4.23 -1.55 -15.52
C VAL A 270 -4.79 -0.40 -14.71
N SER A 271 -6.11 -0.38 -14.48
CA SER A 271 -6.76 0.64 -13.64
C SER A 271 -6.31 0.61 -12.19
N SER A 272 -5.88 -0.56 -11.69
CA SER A 272 -5.36 -0.73 -10.33
C SER A 272 -3.90 -0.28 -10.24
N LEU A 273 -3.09 -0.57 -11.27
CA LEU A 273 -1.71 -0.08 -11.38
C LEU A 273 -1.65 1.45 -11.53
N ALA A 274 -2.52 2.04 -12.36
CA ALA A 274 -2.67 3.49 -12.46
C ALA A 274 -3.09 4.10 -11.12
N TYR A 275 -4.03 3.45 -10.41
CA TYR A 275 -4.40 3.88 -9.07
C TYR A 275 -3.22 3.80 -8.08
N LEU A 276 -2.41 2.75 -8.13
CA LEU A 276 -1.29 2.58 -7.21
C LEU A 276 -0.21 3.66 -7.35
N SER A 277 -0.11 4.34 -8.51
CA SER A 277 0.85 5.44 -8.68
C SER A 277 0.54 6.65 -7.78
N GLY A 278 -0.69 6.74 -7.29
CA GLY A 278 -1.15 7.86 -6.47
C GLY A 278 -1.45 9.15 -7.24
N ARG A 279 -1.06 9.26 -8.51
CA ARG A 279 -1.42 10.39 -9.36
C ARG A 279 -2.89 10.30 -9.79
N THR A 280 -3.50 11.44 -10.10
CA THR A 280 -4.85 11.52 -10.67
C THR A 280 -4.78 11.20 -12.16
N TRP A 281 -4.71 9.91 -12.50
CA TRP A 281 -4.88 9.50 -13.88
C TRP A 281 -6.34 9.66 -14.29
N GLY A 282 -6.59 10.52 -15.28
CA GLY A 282 -7.91 10.65 -15.87
C GLY A 282 -8.37 9.32 -16.45
N ARG A 283 -9.67 9.00 -16.35
CA ARG A 283 -10.25 7.82 -17.01
C ARG A 283 -9.93 7.78 -18.51
N LYS A 284 -9.85 8.98 -19.13
CA LYS A 284 -9.42 9.18 -20.51
C LYS A 284 -7.99 8.67 -20.75
N THR A 285 -7.02 9.04 -19.92
CA THR A 285 -5.63 8.59 -20.05
C THR A 285 -5.50 7.08 -19.91
N VAL A 286 -6.20 6.48 -18.94
CA VAL A 286 -6.22 5.01 -18.79
C VAL A 286 -6.87 4.35 -20.01
N ALA A 287 -7.97 4.91 -20.53
CA ALA A 287 -8.65 4.40 -21.70
C ALA A 287 -7.81 4.54 -22.99
N GLU A 288 -7.11 5.67 -23.17
CA GLU A 288 -6.19 5.91 -24.29
C GLU A 288 -5.02 4.92 -24.26
N TRP A 289 -4.45 4.65 -23.08
CA TRP A 289 -3.40 3.64 -22.93
C TRP A 289 -3.93 2.22 -23.23
N LEU A 290 -5.14 1.89 -22.76
CA LEU A 290 -5.77 0.60 -23.09
C LEU A 290 -6.10 0.51 -24.59
N ALA A 291 -6.50 1.61 -25.22
CA ALA A 291 -6.79 1.67 -26.65
C ALA A 291 -5.52 1.50 -27.49
N SER A 292 -4.39 2.08 -27.08
CA SER A 292 -3.11 1.92 -27.78
C SER A 292 -2.59 0.49 -27.74
N LEU A 293 -2.94 -0.29 -26.70
CA LEU A 293 -2.70 -1.73 -26.64
C LEU A 293 -3.78 -2.58 -27.30
N GLY A 294 -4.77 -1.97 -27.96
CA GLY A 294 -5.85 -2.67 -28.64
C GLY A 294 -6.85 -3.37 -27.71
N VAL A 295 -6.88 -3.02 -26.41
CA VAL A 295 -7.76 -3.63 -25.40
C VAL A 295 -9.20 -3.13 -25.55
N VAL A 296 -9.38 -1.81 -25.68
CA VAL A 296 -10.71 -1.19 -25.83
C VAL A 296 -11.09 -1.04 -27.32
N GLY A 297 -10.10 -0.99 -28.22
CA GLY A 297 -10.31 -0.86 -29.67
C GLY A 297 -10.57 -2.17 -30.41
N GLY A 298 -10.41 -3.33 -29.75
CA GLY A 298 -10.80 -4.65 -30.27
C GLY A 298 -9.94 -5.22 -31.40
N ILE A 299 -9.15 -4.42 -32.13
CA ILE A 299 -8.36 -4.91 -33.29
C ILE A 299 -7.24 -5.87 -32.85
N GLY A 300 -6.38 -5.46 -31.90
CA GLY A 300 -5.27 -6.30 -31.42
C GLY A 300 -5.71 -7.48 -30.55
N MET A 301 -6.69 -7.25 -29.66
CA MET A 301 -7.31 -8.30 -28.86
C MET A 301 -8.11 -9.29 -29.72
N GLY A 302 -8.82 -8.81 -30.74
CA GLY A 302 -9.64 -9.64 -31.64
C GLY A 302 -8.80 -10.68 -32.38
N LEU A 303 -7.62 -10.31 -32.89
CA LEU A 303 -6.69 -11.26 -33.52
C LEU A 303 -6.17 -12.30 -32.51
N ARG A 304 -5.79 -11.88 -31.31
CA ARG A 304 -5.32 -12.78 -30.23
C ARG A 304 -6.41 -13.74 -29.78
N PHE A 305 -7.62 -13.25 -29.55
CA PHE A 305 -8.76 -14.06 -29.15
C PHE A 305 -9.20 -15.03 -30.25
N SER A 306 -9.11 -14.61 -31.51
CA SER A 306 -9.35 -15.49 -32.64
C SER A 306 -8.33 -16.63 -32.65
N ALA A 307 -7.04 -16.32 -32.50
CA ALA A 307 -5.97 -17.32 -32.43
C ALA A 307 -6.14 -18.29 -31.24
N GLN A 308 -6.51 -17.78 -30.05
CA GLN A 308 -6.76 -18.61 -28.86
C GLN A 308 -7.99 -19.49 -29.00
N THR A 309 -9.06 -18.97 -29.60
CA THR A 309 -10.29 -19.73 -29.87
C THR A 309 -10.03 -20.83 -30.88
N ILE A 310 -9.26 -20.55 -31.94
CA ILE A 310 -8.84 -21.56 -32.92
C ILE A 310 -7.95 -22.62 -32.27
N ALA A 311 -6.99 -22.22 -31.43
CA ALA A 311 -6.09 -23.15 -30.76
C ALA A 311 -6.84 -24.13 -29.83
N LYS A 312 -7.91 -23.69 -29.16
CA LYS A 312 -8.74 -24.52 -28.27
C LYS A 312 -9.44 -25.69 -28.98
N PHE A 313 -9.52 -25.71 -30.31
CA PHE A 313 -10.07 -26.84 -31.08
C PHE A 313 -9.08 -27.98 -31.30
N VAL A 314 -7.81 -27.83 -30.89
CA VAL A 314 -6.79 -28.89 -30.96
C VAL A 314 -6.70 -29.60 -29.60
N PRO A 315 -7.17 -30.86 -29.46
CA PRO A 315 -7.14 -31.57 -28.18
C PRO A 315 -5.71 -31.72 -27.63
N GLY A 316 -5.52 -31.50 -26.33
CA GLY A 316 -4.22 -31.60 -25.66
C GLY A 316 -3.33 -30.37 -25.86
N ALA A 317 -2.72 -30.22 -27.04
CA ALA A 317 -1.74 -29.16 -27.32
C ALA A 317 -2.38 -27.74 -27.34
N GLY A 318 -3.63 -27.63 -27.76
CA GLY A 318 -4.35 -26.37 -27.91
C GLY A 318 -4.54 -25.59 -26.60
N ASN A 319 -4.85 -26.29 -25.51
CA ASN A 319 -5.08 -25.67 -24.20
C ASN A 319 -3.77 -25.16 -23.57
N ALA A 320 -2.66 -25.88 -23.75
CA ALA A 320 -1.36 -25.45 -23.27
C ALA A 320 -0.86 -24.20 -24.01
N VAL A 321 -1.01 -24.17 -25.35
CA VAL A 321 -0.66 -23.00 -26.17
C VAL A 321 -1.54 -21.80 -25.82
N SER A 322 -2.86 -22.00 -25.69
CA SER A 322 -3.79 -20.93 -25.34
C SER A 322 -3.49 -20.32 -23.97
N ALA A 323 -3.16 -21.16 -22.98
CA ALA A 323 -2.76 -20.75 -21.65
C ALA A 323 -1.43 -20.00 -21.62
N GLY A 324 -0.42 -20.48 -22.35
CA GLY A 324 0.87 -19.80 -22.49
C GLY A 324 0.70 -18.41 -23.12
N VAL A 325 -0.08 -18.32 -24.20
CA VAL A 325 -0.40 -17.04 -24.85
C VAL A 325 -1.19 -16.12 -23.92
N ALA A 326 -2.17 -16.66 -23.18
CA ALA A 326 -2.98 -15.90 -22.22
C ALA A 326 -2.11 -15.29 -21.11
N GLY A 327 -1.31 -16.13 -20.44
CA GLY A 327 -0.42 -15.71 -19.36
C GLY A 327 0.65 -14.71 -19.82
N ALA A 328 1.36 -15.02 -20.91
CA ALA A 328 2.42 -14.17 -21.43
C ALA A 328 1.92 -12.77 -21.79
N GLY A 329 0.78 -12.66 -22.48
CA GLY A 329 0.27 -11.36 -22.86
C GLY A 329 -0.32 -10.56 -21.68
N THR A 330 -0.88 -11.20 -20.65
CA THR A 330 -1.29 -10.49 -19.43
C THR A 330 -0.08 -9.99 -18.64
N THR A 331 0.97 -10.82 -18.50
CA THR A 331 2.22 -10.41 -17.86
C THR A 331 2.89 -9.26 -18.61
N ALA A 332 3.04 -9.36 -19.93
CA ALA A 332 3.66 -8.31 -20.75
C ALA A 332 2.91 -6.97 -20.63
N MET A 333 1.58 -6.99 -20.68
CA MET A 333 0.74 -5.81 -20.47
C MET A 333 0.91 -5.23 -19.07
N GLY A 334 0.87 -6.09 -18.04
CA GLY A 334 1.06 -5.68 -16.65
C GLY A 334 2.42 -5.04 -16.39
N GLN A 335 3.51 -5.64 -16.89
CA GLN A 335 4.86 -5.08 -16.76
C GLN A 335 5.02 -3.75 -17.52
N SER A 336 4.40 -3.63 -18.69
CA SER A 336 4.35 -2.36 -19.43
C SER A 336 3.63 -1.27 -18.63
N ALA A 337 2.47 -1.59 -18.03
CA ALA A 337 1.72 -0.68 -17.17
C ALA A 337 2.51 -0.30 -15.89
N ILE A 338 3.21 -1.24 -15.25
CA ILE A 338 4.09 -0.95 -14.11
C ILE A 338 5.17 0.05 -14.50
N LYS A 339 5.80 -0.15 -15.67
CA LYS A 339 6.81 0.78 -16.17
C LYS A 339 6.21 2.17 -16.37
N TYR A 340 5.09 2.25 -17.10
CA TYR A 340 4.44 3.51 -17.46
C TYR A 340 3.86 4.29 -16.26
N PHE A 341 3.25 3.59 -15.28
CA PHE A 341 2.56 4.25 -14.17
C PHE A 341 3.38 4.36 -12.89
N LEU A 342 4.31 3.42 -12.62
CA LEU A 342 4.96 3.30 -11.31
C LEU A 342 6.47 3.59 -11.32
N ARG A 343 7.13 3.60 -12.48
CA ARG A 343 8.58 3.87 -12.59
C ARG A 343 8.92 5.29 -13.05
N ASP A 344 7.97 5.97 -13.69
CA ASP A 344 8.12 7.32 -14.23
C ASP A 344 7.23 8.29 -13.43
#